data_AF-A0A961CK24-F1
#
_entry.id   AF-A0A961CK24-F1
#
_cell.length_a   1.000
_cell.length_b   1.000
_cell.length_c   1.000
_cell.angle_alpha   90.00
_cell.angle_beta   90.00
_cell.angle_gamma   90.00
#
_symmetry.space_group_name_H-M   'P 1'
#
loop_
_entity.id
_entity.type
_entity.pdbx_description
1 polymer ?
#
loop_
_entity_poly.entity_id
_entity_poly.type
_entity_poly.pdbx_seq_one_letter_code
_entity_poly.pdbx_strand_id
1 'polypeptide(L)'
;MSLADVTDIRRRIVRSLWLRGRPPLEGSTSPEELHYLAGTVENTGAGLIGEIGFNAGFSTQVFLTANPEATVVSFDLAERGYTKVAKEILDKRFPGRHTLIAGDSTKTVPEFSRQNPDVRFDLFFIDGGHDYEVAKADIENAKALCTTQTAVIIDDLTPWLKWGEGPTRAWTEAIEHGLVRQDEIFQDGKAVSAPEPPGRRVWAMGRYLA
;
A
#
# COMPACT_ATOMS: atom_id res chain seq x y z
N MET A 1 -1.97 -13.25 11.25
CA MET A 1 -0.63 -12.84 11.74
C MET A 1 -0.83 -11.93 12.94
N SER A 2 -0.08 -12.06 14.04
CA SER A 2 -0.29 -11.22 15.23
C SER A 2 0.42 -9.86 15.14
N LEU A 3 0.01 -8.90 15.98
CA LEU A 3 0.71 -7.61 16.13
C LEU A 3 2.19 -7.79 16.51
N ALA A 4 2.51 -8.82 17.31
CA ALA A 4 3.89 -9.14 17.67
C ALA A 4 4.72 -9.60 16.47
N ASP A 5 4.12 -10.41 15.58
CA ASP A 5 4.77 -10.91 14.37
C ASP A 5 5.11 -9.78 13.41
N VAL A 6 4.15 -8.89 13.09
CA VAL A 6 4.41 -7.74 12.20
C VAL A 6 5.42 -6.76 12.81
N THR A 7 5.40 -6.59 14.14
CA THR A 7 6.39 -5.76 14.84
C THR A 7 7.79 -6.36 14.74
N ASP A 8 7.91 -7.68 14.78
CA ASP A 8 9.19 -8.37 14.58
C ASP A 8 9.67 -8.31 13.12
N ILE A 9 8.78 -8.51 12.14
CA ILE A 9 9.08 -8.32 10.71
C ILE A 9 9.63 -6.91 10.47
N ARG A 10 8.94 -5.88 10.95
CA ARG A 10 9.37 -4.48 10.85
C ARG A 10 10.76 -4.27 11.44
N ARG A 11 11.01 -4.77 12.66
CA ARG A 11 12.33 -4.68 13.31
C ARG A 11 13.44 -5.36 12.50
N ARG A 12 13.17 -6.55 11.95
CA ARG A 12 14.14 -7.29 11.11
C ARG A 12 14.48 -6.52 9.84
N ILE A 13 13.49 -5.94 9.17
CA ILE A 13 13.69 -5.11 7.97
C ILE A 13 14.59 -3.93 8.29
N VAL A 14 14.22 -3.13 9.29
CA VAL A 14 15.01 -1.96 9.72
C VAL A 14 16.44 -2.37 10.05
N ARG A 15 16.64 -3.42 10.85
CA ARG A 15 17.96 -3.94 11.20
C ARG A 15 18.75 -4.38 9.96
N SER A 16 18.11 -5.07 9.02
CA SER A 16 18.76 -5.59 7.82
C SER A 16 19.23 -4.48 6.87
N LEU A 17 18.45 -3.41 6.77
CA LEU A 17 18.76 -2.21 6.00
C LEU A 17 19.87 -1.39 6.67
N TRP A 18 19.81 -1.25 8.00
CA TRP A 18 20.84 -0.56 8.78
C TRP A 18 22.20 -1.25 8.68
N LEU A 19 22.25 -2.59 8.81
CA LEU A 19 23.48 -3.38 8.66
C LEU A 19 24.11 -3.30 7.27
N ARG A 20 23.36 -2.82 6.26
CA ARG A 20 23.83 -2.61 4.88
C ARG A 20 24.11 -1.14 4.57
N GLY A 21 24.12 -0.27 5.59
CA GLY A 21 24.40 1.16 5.44
C GLY A 21 23.31 1.92 4.69
N ARG A 22 22.08 1.39 4.63
CA ARG A 22 20.93 1.98 3.92
C ARG A 22 19.71 2.04 4.84
N PRO A 23 19.76 2.71 6.00
CA PRO A 23 18.59 2.81 6.88
C PRO A 23 17.42 3.51 6.16
N PRO A 24 16.17 3.13 6.44
CA PRO A 24 15.01 3.89 5.98
C PRO A 24 15.06 5.30 6.59
N LEU A 25 14.84 6.32 5.76
CA LEU A 25 14.94 7.74 6.15
C LEU A 25 13.58 8.44 6.27
N GLU A 26 12.54 7.83 5.71
CA GLU A 26 11.17 8.36 5.69
C GLU A 26 10.29 7.67 6.74
N GLY A 27 9.13 8.26 7.02
CA GLY A 27 8.12 7.67 7.90
C GLY A 27 7.78 6.25 7.44
N SER A 28 7.76 5.30 8.38
CA SER A 28 7.44 3.90 8.09
C SER A 28 6.00 3.57 8.48
N THR A 29 5.36 2.65 7.77
CA THR A 29 4.14 1.95 8.15
C THR A 29 4.16 1.58 9.65
N SER A 30 3.05 1.82 10.37
CA SER A 30 2.97 1.48 11.80
C SER A 30 2.77 -0.04 12.00
N PRO A 31 3.12 -0.61 13.17
CA PRO A 31 2.78 -2.01 13.44
C PRO A 31 1.29 -2.32 13.33
N GLU A 32 0.43 -1.39 13.73
CA GLU A 32 -1.02 -1.52 13.68
C GLU A 32 -1.54 -1.57 12.24
N GLU A 33 -0.98 -0.73 11.38
CA GLU A 33 -1.30 -0.71 9.96
C GLU A 33 -0.78 -1.98 9.27
N LEU A 34 0.46 -2.40 9.53
CA LEU A 34 0.99 -3.67 9.02
C LEU A 34 0.13 -4.86 9.49
N HIS A 35 -0.35 -4.84 10.73
CA HIS A 35 -1.25 -5.86 11.24
C HIS A 35 -2.58 -5.88 10.47
N TYR A 36 -3.14 -4.70 10.19
CA TYR A 36 -4.34 -4.57 9.37
C TYR A 36 -4.12 -5.10 7.94
N LEU A 37 -3.05 -4.68 7.27
CA LEU A 37 -2.68 -5.14 5.93
C LEU A 37 -2.52 -6.68 5.87
N ALA A 38 -1.86 -7.28 6.87
CA ALA A 38 -1.77 -8.74 7.00
C ALA A 38 -3.15 -9.39 7.11
N GLY A 39 -3.98 -8.86 8.00
CA GLY A 39 -5.33 -9.36 8.23
C GLY A 39 -6.21 -9.26 6.98
N THR A 40 -6.09 -8.19 6.20
CA THR A 40 -6.85 -8.06 4.95
C THR A 40 -6.44 -9.12 3.92
N VAL A 41 -5.15 -9.42 3.77
CA VAL A 41 -4.69 -10.52 2.90
C VAL A 41 -5.21 -11.87 3.39
N GLU A 42 -5.15 -12.14 4.69
CA GLU A 42 -5.64 -13.39 5.29
C GLU A 42 -7.15 -13.57 5.12
N ASN A 43 -7.92 -12.49 5.34
CA ASN A 43 -9.39 -12.52 5.29
C ASN A 43 -9.94 -12.59 3.86
N THR A 44 -9.26 -11.95 2.91
CA THR A 44 -9.67 -11.96 1.49
C THR A 44 -9.12 -13.14 0.72
N GLY A 45 -8.05 -13.78 1.22
CA GLY A 45 -7.30 -14.79 0.48
C GLY A 45 -6.53 -14.20 -0.71
N ALA A 46 -6.23 -12.90 -0.70
CA ALA A 46 -5.62 -12.19 -1.83
C ALA A 46 -4.35 -12.90 -2.33
N GLY A 47 -4.37 -13.33 -3.60
CA GLY A 47 -3.28 -14.06 -4.26
C GLY A 47 -2.48 -13.19 -5.22
N LEU A 48 -3.11 -12.18 -5.84
CA LEU A 48 -2.43 -11.19 -6.66
C LEU A 48 -2.66 -9.79 -6.04
N ILE A 49 -1.57 -9.17 -5.61
CA ILE A 49 -1.60 -7.92 -4.83
C ILE A 49 -0.86 -6.80 -5.56
N GLY A 50 -1.52 -5.65 -5.70
CA GLY A 50 -0.96 -4.43 -6.26
C GLY A 50 -0.58 -3.45 -5.17
N GLU A 51 0.50 -2.71 -5.35
CA GLU A 51 0.99 -1.72 -4.38
C GLU A 51 1.56 -0.50 -5.10
N ILE A 52 1.15 0.70 -4.74
CA ILE A 52 1.84 1.94 -5.07
C ILE A 52 2.52 2.42 -3.80
N GLY A 53 3.85 2.61 -3.83
CA GLY A 53 4.65 2.96 -2.66
C GLY A 53 5.38 1.76 -2.06
N PHE A 54 6.33 1.19 -2.79
CA PHE A 54 7.16 0.09 -2.27
C PHE A 54 8.06 0.55 -1.11
N ASN A 55 8.67 1.72 -1.24
CA ASN A 55 9.59 2.33 -0.27
C ASN A 55 10.66 1.32 0.22
N ALA A 56 10.63 0.96 1.50
CA ALA A 56 11.52 -0.01 2.15
C ALA A 56 10.94 -1.45 2.21
N GLY A 57 9.79 -1.69 1.57
CA GLY A 57 9.16 -2.99 1.34
C GLY A 57 8.40 -3.56 2.53
N PHE A 58 8.01 -2.75 3.53
CA PHE A 58 7.36 -3.24 4.76
C PHE A 58 6.03 -3.95 4.50
N SER A 59 5.12 -3.26 3.80
CA SER A 59 3.83 -3.77 3.33
C SER A 59 4.01 -5.02 2.46
N THR A 60 4.87 -4.97 1.44
CA THR A 60 5.21 -6.13 0.59
C THR A 60 5.63 -7.35 1.41
N GLN A 61 6.51 -7.20 2.41
CA GLN A 61 6.94 -8.36 3.23
C GLN A 61 5.77 -8.96 3.98
N VAL A 62 4.87 -8.13 4.50
CA VAL A 62 3.70 -8.58 5.25
C VAL A 62 2.71 -9.28 4.32
N PHE A 63 2.42 -8.72 3.15
CA PHE A 63 1.59 -9.36 2.13
C PHE A 63 2.09 -10.76 1.76
N LEU A 64 3.38 -10.89 1.46
CA LEU A 64 3.99 -12.16 1.07
C LEU A 64 4.11 -13.17 2.22
N THR A 65 4.15 -12.69 3.47
CA THR A 65 4.16 -13.54 4.67
C THR A 65 2.75 -14.00 5.03
N ALA A 66 1.74 -13.15 4.85
CA ALA A 66 0.34 -13.40 5.20
C ALA A 66 -0.30 -14.48 4.31
N ASN A 67 0.08 -14.53 3.02
CA ASN A 67 -0.33 -15.60 2.12
C ASN A 67 0.90 -16.21 1.44
N PRO A 68 1.20 -17.52 1.62
CA PRO A 68 2.39 -18.17 1.04
C PRO A 68 2.36 -18.27 -0.49
N GLU A 69 1.19 -18.17 -1.11
CA GLU A 69 1.01 -18.23 -2.57
C GLU A 69 0.87 -16.85 -3.21
N ALA A 70 0.81 -15.78 -2.41
CA ALA A 70 0.60 -14.43 -2.95
C ALA A 70 1.78 -13.96 -3.82
N THR A 71 1.49 -13.18 -4.85
CA THR A 71 2.48 -12.41 -5.62
C THR A 71 2.15 -10.93 -5.51
N VAL A 72 3.19 -10.09 -5.48
CA VAL A 72 3.04 -8.64 -5.34
C VAL A 72 3.67 -7.94 -6.54
N VAL A 73 2.93 -6.98 -7.13
CA VAL A 73 3.44 -6.02 -8.10
C VAL A 73 3.44 -4.64 -7.45
N SER A 74 4.63 -4.09 -7.23
CA SER A 74 4.78 -2.76 -6.63
C SER A 74 5.21 -1.72 -7.67
N PHE A 75 4.68 -0.52 -7.56
CA PHE A 75 5.05 0.67 -8.32
C PHE A 75 5.73 1.67 -7.38
N ASP A 76 6.93 2.13 -7.73
CA ASP A 76 7.70 3.05 -6.90
C ASP A 76 8.71 3.83 -7.75
N LEU A 77 9.03 5.06 -7.36
CA LEU A 77 10.07 5.84 -8.06
C LEU A 77 11.43 5.12 -8.03
N ALA A 78 11.70 4.30 -7.02
CA ALA A 78 12.92 3.55 -6.78
C ALA A 78 14.18 4.43 -6.68
N GLU A 79 14.02 5.71 -6.35
CA GLU A 79 15.10 6.70 -6.25
C GLU A 79 15.86 6.61 -4.92
N ARG A 80 15.30 5.96 -3.91
CA ARG A 80 15.89 5.86 -2.58
C ARG A 80 16.92 4.73 -2.53
N GLY A 81 18.07 5.00 -1.94
CA GLY A 81 19.16 4.02 -1.82
C GLY A 81 18.79 2.75 -1.05
N TYR A 82 17.81 2.82 -0.14
CA TYR A 82 17.28 1.65 0.58
C TYR A 82 16.30 0.82 -0.26
N THR A 83 15.60 1.40 -1.25
CA THR A 83 14.61 0.69 -2.07
C THR A 83 15.24 -0.48 -2.80
N LYS A 84 16.38 -0.25 -3.46
CA LYS A 84 17.12 -1.32 -4.13
C LYS A 84 17.54 -2.43 -3.16
N VAL A 85 18.06 -2.07 -2.00
CA VAL A 85 18.49 -3.06 -0.99
C VAL A 85 17.30 -3.82 -0.41
N ALA A 86 16.17 -3.16 -0.18
CA ALA A 86 14.93 -3.79 0.24
C ALA A 86 14.45 -4.81 -0.78
N LYS A 87 14.45 -4.46 -2.07
CA LYS A 87 14.13 -5.37 -3.18
C LYS A 87 15.03 -6.61 -3.20
N GLU A 88 16.34 -6.42 -3.09
CA GLU A 88 17.30 -7.54 -3.06
C GLU A 88 17.09 -8.49 -1.86
N ILE A 89 16.71 -7.93 -0.70
CA ILE A 89 16.39 -8.74 0.50
C ILE A 89 15.10 -9.51 0.29
N LEU A 90 14.08 -8.85 -0.25
CA LEU A 90 12.78 -9.45 -0.56
C LEU A 90 12.90 -10.59 -1.57
N ASP A 91 13.64 -10.39 -2.66
CA ASP A 91 13.83 -11.42 -3.69
C ASP A 91 14.56 -12.66 -3.18
N LYS A 92 15.48 -12.49 -2.22
CA LYS A 92 16.16 -13.62 -1.57
C LYS A 92 15.22 -14.38 -0.63
N ARG A 93 14.28 -13.67 0.00
CA ARG A 93 13.34 -14.25 0.97
C ARG A 93 12.12 -14.87 0.31
N PHE A 94 11.64 -14.28 -0.78
CA PHE A 94 10.43 -14.66 -1.51
C PHE A 94 10.72 -14.74 -3.02
N PRO A 95 11.57 -15.71 -3.44
CA PRO A 95 12.04 -15.79 -4.82
C PRO A 95 10.87 -15.93 -5.79
N GLY A 96 10.83 -15.05 -6.80
CA GLY A 96 9.82 -15.06 -7.86
C GLY A 96 8.44 -14.51 -7.46
N ARG A 97 8.26 -14.01 -6.24
CA ARG A 97 6.96 -13.55 -5.74
C ARG A 97 6.76 -12.04 -5.74
N HIS A 98 7.80 -11.26 -6.08
CA HIS A 98 7.74 -9.79 -6.13
C HIS A 98 8.27 -9.22 -7.43
N THR A 99 7.46 -8.36 -8.04
CA THR A 99 7.85 -7.51 -9.18
C THR A 99 7.84 -6.06 -8.74
N LEU A 100 8.95 -5.34 -8.96
CA LEU A 100 9.04 -3.90 -8.73
C LEU A 100 9.14 -3.17 -10.06
N ILE A 101 8.16 -2.33 -10.35
CA ILE A 101 8.11 -1.47 -11.54
C ILE A 101 8.58 -0.08 -11.12
N ALA A 102 9.77 0.30 -11.59
CA ALA A 102 10.38 1.58 -11.24
C ALA A 102 9.82 2.71 -12.12
N GLY A 103 9.32 3.78 -11.50
CA GLY A 103 8.89 5.00 -12.17
C GLY A 103 7.70 5.69 -11.49
N ASP A 104 7.29 6.83 -12.05
CA ASP A 104 6.11 7.58 -11.63
C ASP A 104 4.84 6.73 -11.77
N SER A 105 4.10 6.55 -10.66
CA SER A 105 2.87 5.74 -10.62
C SER A 105 1.80 6.25 -11.57
N THR A 106 1.72 7.58 -11.79
CA THR A 106 0.79 8.21 -12.73
C THR A 106 1.06 7.83 -14.19
N LYS A 107 2.20 7.20 -14.47
CA LYS A 107 2.60 6.68 -15.79
C LYS A 107 2.69 5.17 -15.82
N THR A 108 3.33 4.58 -14.81
CA THR A 108 3.63 3.15 -14.77
C THR A 108 2.41 2.29 -14.51
N VAL A 109 1.43 2.77 -13.71
CA VAL A 109 0.19 2.02 -13.44
C VAL A 109 -0.69 1.93 -14.70
N PRO A 110 -1.00 3.04 -15.43
CA PRO A 110 -1.70 2.95 -16.71
C PRO A 110 -0.98 2.10 -17.75
N GLU A 111 0.35 2.23 -17.83
CA GLU A 111 1.16 1.46 -18.76
C GLU A 111 1.10 -0.04 -18.47
N PHE A 112 1.21 -0.43 -17.20
CA PHE A 112 1.06 -1.82 -16.78
C PHE A 112 -0.32 -2.37 -17.10
N SER A 113 -1.39 -1.59 -16.84
CA SER A 113 -2.76 -1.97 -17.20
C SER A 113 -2.93 -2.20 -18.70
N ARG A 114 -2.37 -1.31 -19.54
CA ARG A 114 -2.42 -1.44 -21.00
C ARG A 114 -1.65 -2.66 -21.51
N GLN A 115 -0.51 -2.97 -20.89
CA GLN A 115 0.30 -4.14 -21.26
C GLN A 115 -0.27 -5.46 -20.73
N ASN A 116 -1.09 -5.41 -19.68
CA ASN A 116 -1.67 -6.57 -19.02
C ASN A 116 -3.19 -6.43 -18.87
N PRO A 117 -3.95 -6.38 -19.99
CA PRO A 117 -5.38 -6.03 -19.97
C PRO A 117 -6.26 -7.00 -19.17
N ASP A 118 -5.79 -8.23 -18.97
CA ASP A 118 -6.50 -9.29 -18.24
C ASP A 118 -6.16 -9.34 -16.74
N VAL A 119 -5.16 -8.58 -16.29
CA VAL A 119 -4.74 -8.60 -14.88
C VAL A 119 -5.76 -7.86 -14.03
N ARG A 120 -6.24 -8.52 -12.97
CA ARG A 120 -7.05 -7.93 -11.90
C ARG A 120 -6.47 -8.33 -10.56
N PHE A 121 -6.22 -7.35 -9.70
CA PHE A 121 -5.72 -7.60 -8.35
C PHE A 121 -6.85 -7.98 -7.40
N ASP A 122 -6.55 -8.83 -6.43
CA ASP A 122 -7.46 -9.18 -5.33
C ASP A 122 -7.42 -8.10 -4.23
N LEU A 123 -6.24 -7.50 -4.05
CA LEU A 123 -5.97 -6.38 -3.15
C LEU A 123 -5.10 -5.34 -3.85
N PHE A 124 -5.43 -4.06 -3.70
CA PHE A 124 -4.62 -2.95 -4.20
C PHE A 124 -4.37 -1.92 -3.08
N PHE A 125 -3.10 -1.71 -2.72
CA PHE A 125 -2.69 -0.76 -1.68
C PHE A 125 -2.10 0.51 -2.32
N ILE A 126 -2.60 1.68 -1.90
CA ILE A 126 -2.20 3.00 -2.39
C ILE A 126 -1.55 3.77 -1.23
N ASP A 127 -0.23 3.88 -1.27
CA ASP A 127 0.64 4.61 -0.32
C ASP A 127 1.71 5.40 -1.11
N GLY A 128 1.22 6.14 -2.12
CA GLY A 128 2.01 6.77 -3.16
C GLY A 128 2.32 8.24 -2.91
N GLY A 129 2.07 9.07 -3.91
CA GLY A 129 2.31 10.51 -3.79
C GLY A 129 1.29 11.20 -2.89
N HIS A 130 1.75 12.18 -2.12
CA HIS A 130 0.93 12.91 -1.13
C HIS A 130 0.34 14.21 -1.68
N ASP A 131 0.71 14.59 -2.90
CA ASP A 131 0.08 15.68 -3.62
C ASP A 131 -1.30 15.22 -4.13
N TYR A 132 -2.32 16.07 -4.00
CA TYR A 132 -3.69 15.76 -4.39
C TYR A 132 -3.80 15.18 -5.82
N GLU A 133 -3.13 15.79 -6.80
CA GLU A 133 -3.20 15.34 -8.19
C GLU A 133 -2.58 13.95 -8.39
N VAL A 134 -1.53 13.63 -7.63
CA VAL A 134 -0.89 12.31 -7.68
C VAL A 134 -1.77 11.26 -7.03
N ALA A 135 -2.25 11.52 -5.80
CA ALA A 135 -3.15 10.61 -5.09
C ALA A 135 -4.44 10.35 -5.89
N LYS A 136 -5.02 11.40 -6.49
CA LYS A 136 -6.19 11.29 -7.36
C LYS A 136 -5.89 10.43 -8.60
N ALA A 137 -4.78 10.67 -9.27
CA ALA A 137 -4.38 9.86 -10.43
C ALA A 137 -4.12 8.40 -10.04
N ASP A 138 -3.51 8.13 -8.88
CA ASP A 138 -3.27 6.78 -8.38
C ASP A 138 -4.60 6.04 -8.13
N ILE A 139 -5.57 6.68 -7.47
CA ILE A 139 -6.92 6.14 -7.26
C ILE A 139 -7.64 5.89 -8.60
N GLU A 140 -7.59 6.83 -9.54
CA GLU A 140 -8.27 6.70 -10.83
C GLU A 140 -7.64 5.60 -11.70
N ASN A 141 -6.31 5.56 -11.77
CA ASN A 141 -5.56 4.61 -12.62
C ASN A 141 -5.65 3.17 -12.09
N ALA A 142 -5.63 2.99 -10.76
CA ALA A 142 -5.73 1.66 -10.17
C ALA A 142 -7.08 0.98 -10.47
N LYS A 143 -8.16 1.74 -10.76
CA LYS A 143 -9.47 1.17 -11.12
C LYS A 143 -9.40 0.18 -12.27
N ALA A 144 -8.58 0.45 -13.30
CA ALA A 144 -8.46 -0.42 -14.47
C ALA A 144 -7.85 -1.80 -14.15
N LEU A 145 -7.16 -1.91 -13.01
CA LEU A 145 -6.53 -3.13 -12.52
C LEU A 145 -7.35 -3.80 -11.40
N CYS A 146 -8.54 -3.27 -11.11
CA CYS A 146 -9.40 -3.74 -10.03
C CYS A 146 -10.76 -4.20 -10.57
N THR A 147 -11.45 -5.00 -9.77
CA THR A 147 -12.86 -5.36 -9.96
C THR A 147 -13.68 -4.78 -8.82
N THR A 148 -15.00 -4.95 -8.86
CA THR A 148 -15.87 -4.62 -7.73
C THR A 148 -15.65 -5.50 -6.50
N GLN A 149 -14.87 -6.58 -6.62
CA GLN A 149 -14.50 -7.45 -5.49
C GLN A 149 -13.14 -7.08 -4.87
N THR A 150 -12.29 -6.38 -5.61
CA THR A 150 -10.93 -6.01 -5.18
C THR A 150 -10.98 -5.13 -3.94
N ALA A 151 -10.28 -5.54 -2.87
CA ALA A 151 -10.08 -4.70 -1.71
C ALA A 151 -9.09 -3.58 -2.06
N VAL A 152 -9.50 -2.33 -1.95
CA VAL A 152 -8.63 -1.17 -2.21
C VAL A 152 -8.37 -0.48 -0.89
N ILE A 153 -7.10 -0.34 -0.52
CA ILE A 153 -6.67 0.30 0.71
C ILE A 153 -5.88 1.56 0.35
N ILE A 154 -6.16 2.68 1.02
CA ILE A 154 -5.38 3.91 0.90
C ILE A 154 -4.87 4.35 2.28
N ASP A 155 -3.60 4.73 2.37
CA ASP A 155 -2.99 5.28 3.59
C ASP A 155 -3.03 6.83 3.61
N ASP A 156 -2.61 7.40 4.73
CA ASP A 156 -2.40 8.83 4.97
C ASP A 156 -3.65 9.71 4.80
N LEU A 157 -4.80 9.20 5.25
CA LEU A 157 -6.05 9.96 5.38
C LEU A 157 -6.05 10.89 6.61
N THR A 158 -4.96 11.63 6.81
CA THR A 158 -4.75 12.55 7.94
C THR A 158 -4.78 14.01 7.46
N PRO A 159 -5.95 14.64 7.26
CA PRO A 159 -6.05 15.97 6.65
C PRO A 159 -5.44 17.10 7.51
N TRP A 160 -5.20 16.84 8.80
CA TRP A 160 -4.52 17.77 9.71
C TRP A 160 -2.98 17.69 9.62
N LEU A 161 -2.43 16.79 8.81
CA LEU A 161 -0.99 16.68 8.53
C LEU A 161 -0.75 17.08 7.08
N LYS A 162 0.35 17.81 6.84
CA LYS A 162 0.70 18.35 5.50
C LYS A 162 0.69 17.27 4.41
N TRP A 163 1.11 16.06 4.74
CA TRP A 163 1.23 14.96 3.80
C TRP A 163 -0.06 14.13 3.66
N GLY A 164 -1.05 14.33 4.52
CA GLY A 164 -2.33 13.63 4.42
C GLY A 164 -3.46 14.45 3.79
N GLU A 165 -3.25 15.75 3.56
CA GLU A 165 -4.24 16.63 2.93
C GLU A 165 -4.62 16.13 1.52
N GLY A 166 -3.63 15.82 0.67
CA GLY A 166 -3.85 15.36 -0.69
C GLY A 166 -4.60 14.03 -0.78
N PRO A 167 -4.12 12.94 -0.15
CA PRO A 167 -4.81 11.65 -0.13
C PRO A 167 -6.22 11.73 0.45
N THR A 168 -6.41 12.46 1.56
CA THR A 168 -7.74 12.63 2.16
C THR A 168 -8.71 13.28 1.20
N ARG A 169 -8.29 14.36 0.53
CA ARG A 169 -9.13 15.06 -0.44
C ARG A 169 -9.46 14.17 -1.63
N ALA A 170 -8.47 13.49 -2.20
CA ALA A 170 -8.66 12.63 -3.36
C ALA A 170 -9.58 11.44 -3.06
N TRP A 171 -9.43 10.80 -1.89
CA TRP A 171 -10.30 9.70 -1.47
C TRP A 171 -11.74 10.16 -1.21
N THR A 172 -11.91 11.33 -0.56
CA THR A 172 -13.24 11.92 -0.33
C THR A 172 -13.96 12.19 -1.64
N GLU A 173 -13.29 12.85 -2.61
CA GLU A 173 -13.87 13.13 -3.92
C GLU A 173 -14.18 11.84 -4.71
N ALA A 174 -13.34 10.80 -4.60
CA ALA A 174 -13.61 9.50 -5.21
C ALA A 174 -14.88 8.84 -4.65
N ILE A 175 -15.18 9.03 -3.36
CA ILE A 175 -16.43 8.55 -2.75
C ILE A 175 -17.62 9.39 -3.24
N GLU A 176 -17.51 10.71 -3.18
CA GLU A 176 -18.57 11.65 -3.58
C GLU A 176 -19.00 11.47 -5.05
N HIS A 177 -18.03 11.20 -5.93
CA HIS A 177 -18.29 10.94 -7.34
C HIS A 177 -18.73 9.50 -7.65
N GLY A 178 -18.89 8.64 -6.63
CA GLY A 178 -19.27 7.25 -6.82
C GLY A 178 -18.22 6.42 -7.56
N LEU A 179 -16.95 6.79 -7.48
CA LEU A 179 -15.85 5.97 -8.01
C LEU A 179 -15.55 4.80 -7.07
N VAL A 180 -15.53 5.07 -5.76
CA VAL A 180 -15.22 4.13 -4.69
C VAL A 180 -16.32 4.17 -3.64
N ARG A 181 -16.66 3.02 -3.05
CA ARG A 181 -17.41 2.93 -1.81
C ARG A 181 -16.46 2.56 -0.69
N GLN A 182 -16.38 3.40 0.35
CA GLN A 182 -15.66 3.06 1.58
C GLN A 182 -16.40 1.99 2.36
N ASP A 183 -15.67 0.98 2.80
CA ASP A 183 -16.14 -0.10 3.67
C ASP A 183 -15.85 0.19 5.13
N GLU A 184 -14.63 0.64 5.41
CA GLU A 184 -14.12 0.87 6.75
C GLU A 184 -13.01 1.90 6.75
N ILE A 185 -12.79 2.53 7.91
CA ILE A 185 -11.71 3.48 8.15
C ILE A 185 -11.15 3.25 9.54
N PHE A 186 -9.83 3.33 9.65
CA PHE A 186 -9.10 3.07 10.87
C PHE A 186 -8.24 4.26 11.21
N GLN A 187 -8.16 4.58 12.51
CA GLN A 187 -7.23 5.55 13.06
C GLN A 187 -6.40 4.89 14.16
N ASP A 188 -5.07 4.96 14.03
CA ASP A 188 -4.12 4.43 15.00
C ASP A 188 -4.44 2.99 15.46
N GLY A 189 -4.83 2.13 14.50
CA GLY A 189 -5.14 0.72 14.73
C GLY A 189 -6.56 0.40 15.19
N LYS A 190 -7.46 1.39 15.25
CA LYS A 190 -8.85 1.19 15.67
C LYS A 190 -9.82 1.61 14.58
N ALA A 191 -10.86 0.81 14.35
CA ALA A 191 -11.96 1.20 13.48
C ALA A 191 -12.67 2.42 14.07
N VAL A 192 -12.94 3.43 13.23
CA VAL A 192 -13.64 4.67 13.60
C VAL A 192 -14.73 4.97 12.59
N SER A 193 -15.71 5.79 12.98
CA SER A 193 -16.72 6.30 12.03
C SER A 193 -16.21 7.50 11.24
N ALA A 194 -15.37 8.31 11.87
CA ALA A 194 -14.69 9.46 11.26
C ALA A 194 -13.36 9.68 12.00
N PRO A 195 -12.27 9.98 11.28
CA PRO A 195 -10.98 10.25 11.89
C PRO A 195 -10.94 11.68 12.48
N GLU A 196 -10.32 11.84 13.64
CA GLU A 196 -10.25 13.12 14.38
C GLU A 196 -8.82 13.45 14.85
N PRO A 197 -8.41 14.73 14.86
CA PRO A 197 -7.12 15.13 15.39
C PRO A 197 -7.12 15.10 16.94
N PRO A 198 -6.03 14.68 17.60
CA PRO A 198 -4.78 14.22 16.99
C PRO A 198 -4.81 12.73 16.65
N GLY A 199 -4.68 12.39 15.37
CA GLY A 199 -4.36 11.03 14.91
C GLY A 199 -3.03 11.01 14.16
N ARG A 200 -2.30 9.90 14.23
CA ARG A 200 -0.98 9.78 13.57
C ARG A 200 -1.02 9.01 12.28
N ARG A 201 -1.86 7.97 12.21
CA ARG A 201 -2.08 7.14 11.03
C ARG A 201 -3.56 6.94 10.82
N VAL A 202 -4.01 7.12 9.59
CA VAL A 202 -5.40 6.86 9.18
C VAL A 202 -5.36 6.24 7.80
N TRP A 203 -5.99 5.07 7.67
CA TRP A 203 -6.16 4.39 6.40
C TRP A 203 -7.62 3.94 6.25
N ALA A 204 -8.07 3.79 5.01
CA ALA A 204 -9.40 3.26 4.71
C ALA A 204 -9.30 2.11 3.74
N MET A 205 -10.26 1.20 3.82
CA MET A 205 -10.53 0.21 2.78
C MET A 205 -11.85 0.52 2.12
N GLY A 206 -11.90 0.30 0.81
CA GLY A 206 -13.11 0.35 0.02
C GLY A 206 -13.05 -0.56 -1.20
N ARG A 207 -14.01 -0.38 -2.10
CA ARG A 207 -14.12 -1.09 -3.37
C ARG A 207 -14.54 -0.13 -4.46
N TYR A 208 -14.02 -0.31 -5.67
CA TYR A 208 -14.52 0.43 -6.83
C TYR A 208 -15.96 0.05 -7.14
N LEU A 209 -16.75 1.05 -7.54
CA LEU A 209 -18.09 0.83 -8.08
C LEU A 209 -18.02 0.50 -9.57
N ALA A 210 -19.04 -0.25 -10.04
CA ALA A 210 -19.18 -0.66 -11.44
C ALA A 210 -19.38 0.54 -12.38
#